data_AF-A0A5D2WQJ4-F1
#
_entry.id   AF-A0A5D2WQJ4-F1
#
_cell.length_a   1.000
_cell.length_b   1.000
_cell.length_c   1.000
_cell.angle_alpha   90.00
_cell.angle_beta   90.00
_cell.angle_gamma   90.00
#
_symmetry.space_group_name_H-M   'P 1'
#
loop_
_entity.id
_entity.type
_entity.pdbx_description
1 polymer ?
#
loop_
_entity_poly.entity_id
_entity_poly.type
_entity_poly.pdbx_seq_one_letter_code
_entity_poly.pdbx_strand_id
1 'polypeptide(L)'
;MSSQISEADQELLRHRLDIFKIRGKDKQGHKILRIIGKFFPARLLIVEVVKKYLEEHIFPRLGKRRFSVLYVHTGVQRSDNFPGISGLRWIYEAIPVNVRDNLQAVYFLHPGLQARLFLATFGRFLFSGGLYGKLRYVSRVDYLWEHVKRKEVEIPEFVYNHDEDLEYRPMMDYGLESDHPRVSLSPSVSSCSMRCIS
;
A
#
# COMPACT_ATOMS: atom_id res chain seq x y z
N MET A 1 -7.54 -20.46 -33.30
CA MET A 1 -6.26 -19.73 -33.23
C MET A 1 -6.09 -19.25 -31.79
N SER A 2 -5.35 -20.00 -30.99
CA SER A 2 -5.08 -19.68 -29.58
C SER A 2 -3.80 -18.85 -29.53
N SER A 3 -3.90 -17.61 -29.08
CA SER A 3 -2.73 -16.76 -28.82
C SER A 3 -1.92 -17.39 -27.70
N GLN A 4 -0.77 -17.99 -28.02
CA GLN A 4 0.15 -18.49 -27.01
C GLN A 4 0.68 -17.31 -26.21
N ILE A 5 0.17 -17.15 -24.99
CA ILE A 5 0.64 -16.16 -24.02
C ILE A 5 2.02 -16.61 -23.56
N SER A 6 3.05 -15.78 -23.79
CA SER A 6 4.46 -16.04 -23.41
C SER A 6 4.58 -16.35 -21.91
N GLU A 7 5.52 -17.20 -21.50
CA GLU A 7 5.74 -17.52 -20.08
C GLU A 7 5.99 -16.25 -19.24
N ALA A 8 6.63 -15.24 -19.80
CA ALA A 8 6.81 -13.93 -19.17
C ALA A 8 5.49 -13.19 -18.92
N ASP A 9 4.53 -13.31 -19.85
CA ASP A 9 3.19 -12.74 -19.70
C ASP A 9 2.37 -13.51 -18.66
N GLN A 10 2.56 -14.83 -18.56
CA GLN A 10 1.93 -15.66 -17.53
C GLN A 10 2.47 -15.36 -16.13
N GLU A 11 3.78 -15.17 -15.99
CA GLU A 11 4.43 -14.78 -14.73
C GLU A 11 3.98 -13.37 -14.30
N LEU A 12 3.90 -12.44 -15.25
CA LEU A 12 3.37 -11.09 -15.05
C LEU A 12 1.90 -11.12 -14.63
N LEU A 13 1.09 -12.01 -15.21
CA LEU A 13 -0.32 -12.24 -14.84
C LEU A 13 -0.46 -12.87 -13.45
N ARG A 14 0.43 -13.79 -13.07
CA ARG A 14 0.47 -14.38 -11.72
C ARG A 14 0.81 -13.33 -10.66
N HIS A 15 1.82 -12.49 -10.90
CA HIS A 15 2.12 -11.36 -10.02
C HIS A 15 0.96 -10.36 -9.92
N ARG A 16 0.21 -10.13 -11.02
CA ARG A 16 -0.99 -9.25 -11.03
C ARG A 16 -2.13 -9.76 -10.14
N LEU A 17 -2.29 -11.08 -10.01
CA LEU A 17 -3.33 -11.68 -9.16
C LEU A 17 -3.07 -11.44 -7.66
N ASP A 18 -1.82 -11.28 -7.25
CA ASP A 18 -1.48 -10.99 -5.85
C ASP A 18 -1.51 -9.51 -5.50
N ILE A 19 -1.34 -8.62 -6.48
CA ILE A 19 -1.48 -7.18 -6.29
C ILE A 19 -2.91 -6.81 -5.92
N PHE A 20 -3.90 -7.23 -6.71
CA PHE A 20 -5.30 -6.80 -6.54
C PHE A 20 -6.19 -7.97 -6.11
N LYS A 21 -6.68 -7.96 -4.86
CA LYS A 21 -7.68 -8.93 -4.40
C LYS A 21 -8.86 -8.25 -3.73
N ILE A 22 -10.08 -8.58 -4.17
CA ILE A 22 -11.30 -8.18 -3.48
C ILE A 22 -11.58 -9.22 -2.41
N ARG A 23 -11.32 -8.89 -1.14
CA ARG A 23 -11.53 -9.81 -0.02
C ARG A 23 -11.89 -9.04 1.24
N GLY A 24 -12.92 -9.53 1.92
CA GLY A 24 -13.42 -8.98 3.17
C GLY A 24 -14.27 -7.72 3.03
N LYS A 25 -14.78 -7.26 4.18
CA LYS A 25 -15.60 -6.06 4.29
C LYS A 25 -15.12 -5.16 5.42
N ASP A 26 -15.35 -3.86 5.26
CA ASP A 26 -15.18 -2.92 6.36
C ASP A 26 -16.31 -3.08 7.39
N LYS A 27 -16.20 -2.39 8.53
CA LYS A 27 -17.23 -2.44 9.57
C LYS A 27 -18.59 -1.88 9.11
N GLN A 28 -18.60 -1.05 8.06
CA GLN A 28 -19.81 -0.51 7.44
C GLN A 28 -20.41 -1.47 6.40
N GLY A 29 -19.77 -2.61 6.13
CA GLY A 29 -20.23 -3.65 5.22
C GLY A 29 -19.80 -3.44 3.76
N HIS A 30 -18.97 -2.44 3.46
CA HIS A 30 -18.45 -2.22 2.12
C HIS A 30 -17.36 -3.25 1.80
N LYS A 31 -17.33 -3.72 0.55
CA LYS A 31 -16.27 -4.63 0.08
C LYS A 31 -14.91 -3.94 0.16
N ILE A 32 -13.86 -4.70 0.45
CA ILE A 32 -12.49 -4.20 0.46
C ILE A 32 -11.72 -4.70 -0.76
N LEU A 33 -11.17 -3.77 -1.53
CA LEU A 33 -10.14 -4.04 -2.54
C LEU A 33 -8.76 -3.90 -1.88
N ARG A 34 -8.07 -5.02 -1.68
CA ARG A 34 -6.69 -5.05 -1.19
C ARG A 34 -5.73 -4.84 -2.36
N ILE A 35 -4.80 -3.91 -2.17
CA ILE A 35 -3.73 -3.57 -3.12
C ILE A 35 -2.40 -3.71 -2.39
N ILE A 36 -1.51 -4.59 -2.85
CA ILE A 36 -0.17 -4.76 -2.27
C ILE A 36 0.85 -4.01 -3.10
N GLY A 37 1.38 -2.89 -2.57
CA GLY A 37 2.33 -2.05 -3.28
C GLY A 37 3.69 -2.71 -3.52
N LYS A 38 4.16 -3.57 -2.61
CA LYS A 38 5.46 -4.27 -2.75
C LYS A 38 5.59 -5.05 -4.05
N PHE A 39 4.48 -5.60 -4.54
CA PHE A 39 4.45 -6.41 -5.74
C PHE A 39 4.12 -5.62 -6.99
N PHE A 40 4.04 -4.28 -6.93
CA PHE A 40 3.70 -3.43 -8.07
C PHE A 40 4.96 -3.13 -8.88
N PRO A 41 5.20 -3.74 -10.06
CA PRO A 41 6.43 -3.50 -10.81
C PRO A 41 6.31 -2.19 -11.60
N ALA A 42 6.63 -1.07 -10.94
CA ALA A 42 6.44 0.27 -11.50
C ALA A 42 7.19 0.51 -12.82
N ARG A 43 8.29 -0.22 -13.06
CA ARG A 43 9.10 -0.10 -14.29
C ARG A 43 8.60 -0.96 -15.46
N LEU A 44 7.82 -2.01 -15.19
CA LEU A 44 7.40 -3.01 -16.19
C LEU A 44 5.91 -2.95 -16.51
N LEU A 45 5.12 -2.27 -15.68
CA LEU A 45 3.69 -2.13 -15.92
C LEU A 45 3.44 -1.06 -16.99
N ILE A 46 3.12 -1.56 -18.19
CA ILE A 46 2.33 -0.82 -19.17
C ILE A 46 0.96 -0.55 -18.51
N VAL A 47 0.88 0.61 -17.88
CA VAL A 47 -0.29 1.51 -17.75
C VAL A 47 -1.60 0.94 -18.33
N GLU A 48 -1.67 0.73 -19.64
CA GLU A 48 -2.84 0.23 -20.37
C GLU A 48 -3.27 -1.17 -19.93
N VAL A 49 -2.31 -2.04 -19.63
CA VAL A 49 -2.58 -3.42 -19.22
C VAL A 49 -3.10 -3.47 -17.78
N VAL A 50 -2.68 -2.54 -16.91
CA VAL A 50 -3.25 -2.44 -15.55
C VAL A 50 -4.69 -1.97 -15.64
N LYS A 51 -4.95 -0.91 -16.43
CA LYS A 51 -6.30 -0.40 -16.65
C LYS A 51 -7.22 -1.49 -17.20
N LYS A 52 -6.80 -2.18 -18.26
CA LYS A 52 -7.57 -3.28 -18.86
C LYS A 52 -7.87 -4.39 -17.86
N TYR A 53 -6.88 -4.79 -17.05
CA TYR A 53 -7.09 -5.78 -16.00
C TYR A 53 -8.12 -5.33 -14.95
N LEU A 54 -8.03 -4.07 -14.49
CA LEU A 54 -8.98 -3.52 -13.53
C LEU A 54 -10.40 -3.47 -14.11
N GLU A 55 -10.54 -3.08 -15.37
CA GLU A 55 -11.82 -3.03 -16.09
C GLU A 55 -12.44 -4.41 -16.33
N GLU A 56 -11.62 -5.42 -16.63
CA GLU A 56 -12.10 -6.78 -16.94
C GLU A 56 -12.36 -7.62 -15.69
N HIS A 57 -11.53 -7.49 -14.64
CA HIS A 57 -11.55 -8.42 -13.50
C HIS A 57 -11.97 -7.79 -12.16
N ILE A 58 -11.76 -6.49 -11.96
CA ILE A 58 -11.97 -5.85 -10.64
C ILE A 58 -13.25 -5.02 -10.61
N PHE A 59 -13.39 -4.04 -11.50
CA PHE A 59 -14.54 -3.13 -11.52
C PHE A 59 -15.89 -3.85 -11.70
N PRO A 60 -16.03 -4.89 -12.54
CA PRO A 60 -17.28 -5.63 -12.66
C PRO A 60 -17.66 -6.34 -11.35
N ARG A 61 -16.67 -6.81 -10.59
CA ARG A 61 -16.88 -7.51 -9.30
C ARG A 61 -17.19 -6.57 -8.15
N LEU A 62 -16.71 -5.32 -8.21
CA LEU A 62 -17.11 -4.25 -7.30
C LEU A 62 -18.55 -3.79 -7.62
N GLY A 63 -18.88 -3.70 -8.91
CA GLY A 63 -20.19 -3.28 -9.40
C GLY A 63 -20.49 -1.82 -9.05
N LYS A 64 -21.78 -1.46 -9.00
CA LYS A 64 -22.24 -0.12 -8.58
C LYS A 64 -22.30 0.06 -7.05
N ARG A 65 -21.67 -0.83 -6.28
CA ARG A 65 -21.74 -0.81 -4.81
C ARG A 65 -20.60 0.01 -4.24
N ARG A 66 -20.89 0.65 -3.10
CA ARG A 66 -19.87 1.33 -2.29
C ARG A 66 -18.81 0.33 -1.82
N PHE A 67 -17.54 0.72 -1.93
CA PHE A 67 -16.39 -0.11 -1.56
C PHE A 67 -15.29 0.74 -0.91
N SER A 68 -14.37 0.07 -0.24
CA SER A 68 -13.20 0.66 0.39
C SER A 68 -11.94 0.01 -0.19
N VAL A 69 -10.82 0.74 -0.19
CA VAL A 69 -9.52 0.22 -0.65
C VAL A 69 -8.60 0.08 0.55
N LEU A 70 -7.90 -1.04 0.63
CA LEU A 70 -6.78 -1.23 1.55
C LEU A 70 -5.50 -1.27 0.72
N TYR A 71 -4.72 -0.19 0.80
CA TYR A 71 -3.40 -0.11 0.17
C TYR A 71 -2.32 -0.46 1.20
N VAL A 72 -1.64 -1.58 0.98
CA VAL A 72 -0.53 -2.04 1.80
C VAL A 72 0.77 -1.52 1.21
N HIS A 73 1.41 -0.57 1.90
CA HIS A 73 2.64 0.08 1.45
C HIS A 73 3.92 -0.52 2.04
N THR A 74 3.78 -1.53 2.88
CA THR A 74 4.92 -2.24 3.47
C THR A 74 5.89 -2.74 2.41
N GLY A 75 7.17 -2.41 2.55
CA GLY A 75 8.22 -2.83 1.61
C GLY A 75 8.15 -2.18 0.22
N VAL A 76 7.39 -1.09 0.06
CA VAL A 76 7.42 -0.30 -1.18
C VAL A 76 8.67 0.55 -1.22
N GLN A 77 9.57 0.25 -2.15
CA GLN A 77 10.72 1.08 -2.45
C GLN A 77 10.41 2.03 -3.61
N ARG A 78 10.78 3.31 -3.43
CA ARG A 78 10.47 4.35 -4.42
C ARG A 78 11.17 4.14 -5.76
N SER A 79 12.37 3.58 -5.76
CA SER A 79 13.16 3.31 -6.97
C SER A 79 12.57 2.20 -7.84
N ASP A 80 11.88 1.24 -7.23
CA ASP A 80 11.57 -0.02 -7.91
C ASP A 80 10.07 -0.22 -8.12
N ASN A 81 9.27 0.09 -7.10
CA ASN A 81 7.84 -0.27 -7.06
C ASN A 81 6.90 0.93 -7.05
N PHE A 82 7.41 2.15 -6.97
CA PHE A 82 6.58 3.36 -6.94
C PHE A 82 6.49 4.03 -8.33
N PRO A 83 5.29 4.19 -8.92
CA PRO A 83 5.10 4.71 -10.28
C PRO A 83 5.32 6.23 -10.42
N GLY A 84 5.84 6.90 -9.39
CA GLY A 84 6.05 8.34 -9.39
C GLY A 84 4.76 9.16 -9.39
N ILE A 85 4.90 10.48 -9.49
CA ILE A 85 3.78 11.45 -9.50
C ILE A 85 2.88 11.22 -10.72
N SER A 86 3.48 11.20 -11.92
CA SER A 86 2.73 11.07 -13.17
C SER A 86 2.02 9.73 -13.28
N GLY A 87 2.68 8.64 -12.89
CA GLY A 87 2.06 7.31 -12.90
C GLY A 87 0.92 7.19 -11.90
N LEU A 88 1.06 7.73 -10.69
CA LEU A 88 0.00 7.73 -9.69
C LEU A 88 -1.22 8.55 -10.14
N ARG A 89 -0.98 9.74 -10.70
CA ARG A 89 -2.03 10.57 -11.30
C ARG A 89 -2.73 9.82 -12.44
N TRP A 90 -1.96 9.18 -13.31
CA TRP A 90 -2.53 8.43 -14.43
C TRP A 90 -3.38 7.25 -13.95
N ILE A 91 -2.90 6.45 -13.00
CA ILE A 91 -3.66 5.33 -12.42
C ILE A 91 -4.97 5.85 -11.84
N TYR A 92 -4.93 7.01 -11.17
CA TYR A 92 -6.12 7.64 -10.63
C TYR A 92 -7.11 8.10 -11.73
N GLU A 93 -6.61 8.69 -12.81
CA GLU A 93 -7.42 9.14 -13.96
C GLU A 93 -7.96 7.97 -14.80
N ALA A 94 -7.26 6.83 -14.81
CA ALA A 94 -7.68 5.61 -15.50
C ALA A 94 -8.90 4.93 -14.85
N ILE A 95 -9.18 5.22 -13.56
CA ILE A 95 -10.35 4.67 -12.87
C ILE A 95 -11.59 5.48 -13.30
N PRO A 96 -12.62 4.82 -13.86
CA PRO A 96 -13.86 5.48 -14.26
C PRO A 96 -14.51 6.28 -13.11
N VAL A 97 -15.07 7.45 -13.41
CA VAL A 97 -15.67 8.37 -12.42
C VAL A 97 -16.71 7.66 -11.54
N ASN A 98 -17.59 6.86 -12.15
CA ASN A 98 -18.61 6.08 -11.44
C ASN A 98 -18.03 5.08 -10.43
N VAL A 99 -16.82 4.56 -10.66
CA VAL A 99 -16.13 3.69 -9.70
C VAL A 99 -15.52 4.55 -8.58
N ARG A 100 -14.92 5.69 -8.91
CA ARG A 100 -14.33 6.63 -7.93
C ARG A 100 -15.36 7.21 -6.97
N ASP A 101 -16.58 7.48 -7.45
CA ASP A 101 -17.66 8.00 -6.61
C ASP A 101 -18.13 6.98 -5.56
N ASN A 102 -18.07 5.69 -5.91
CA ASN A 102 -18.43 4.59 -5.01
C ASN A 102 -17.36 4.29 -3.96
N LEU A 103 -16.12 4.73 -4.15
CA LEU A 103 -15.05 4.58 -3.18
C LEU A 103 -15.36 5.40 -1.92
N GLN A 104 -15.41 4.77 -0.75
CA GLN A 104 -15.74 5.42 0.52
C GLN A 104 -14.50 5.79 1.32
N ALA A 105 -13.53 4.89 1.41
CA ALA A 105 -12.30 5.09 2.16
C ALA A 105 -11.11 4.41 1.47
N VAL A 106 -9.93 4.99 1.64
CA VAL A 106 -8.65 4.36 1.30
C VAL A 106 -7.84 4.23 2.58
N TYR A 107 -7.73 3.01 3.11
CA TYR A 107 -6.86 2.68 4.22
C TYR A 107 -5.45 2.49 3.69
N PHE A 108 -4.57 3.43 3.99
CA PHE A 108 -3.16 3.38 3.64
C PHE A 108 -2.39 2.78 4.83
N LEU A 109 -2.04 1.50 4.71
CA LEU A 109 -1.35 0.73 5.74
C LEU A 109 0.18 0.85 5.59
N HIS A 110 0.84 1.14 6.72
CA HIS A 110 2.28 1.38 6.86
C HIS A 110 2.82 2.49 5.92
N PRO A 111 2.21 3.70 5.94
CA PRO A 111 2.77 4.84 5.23
C PRO A 111 4.03 5.31 5.94
N GLY A 112 5.20 5.07 5.35
CA GLY A 112 6.45 5.68 5.82
C GLY A 112 6.42 7.20 5.74
N LEU A 113 7.32 7.86 6.46
CA LEU A 113 7.39 9.33 6.53
C LEU A 113 7.49 9.96 5.13
N GLN A 114 8.32 9.40 4.25
CA GLN A 114 8.47 9.88 2.88
C GLN A 114 7.15 9.83 2.10
N ALA A 115 6.37 8.75 2.25
CA ALA A 115 5.07 8.62 1.60
C ALA A 115 4.06 9.61 2.19
N ARG A 116 4.05 9.83 3.52
CA ARG A 116 3.20 10.84 4.16
C ARG A 116 3.52 12.25 3.67
N LEU A 117 4.81 12.61 3.64
CA LEU A 117 5.29 13.89 3.12
C LEU A 117 4.91 14.07 1.65
N PHE A 118 5.14 13.05 0.83
CA PHE A 118 4.76 13.06 -0.56
C PHE A 118 3.25 13.30 -0.76
N LEU A 119 2.40 12.60 0.00
CA LEU A 119 0.95 12.73 -0.09
C LEU A 119 0.45 14.06 0.50
N ALA A 120 1.10 14.59 1.54
CA ALA A 120 0.81 15.92 2.07
C ALA A 120 1.11 17.02 1.03
N THR A 121 2.24 16.91 0.32
CA THR A 121 2.67 17.89 -0.67
C THR A 121 1.89 17.77 -1.98
N PHE A 122 1.76 16.55 -2.53
CA PHE A 122 1.22 16.33 -3.87
C PHE A 122 -0.18 15.73 -3.88
N GLY A 123 -0.65 15.14 -2.78
CA GLY A 123 -1.90 14.36 -2.76
C GLY A 123 -3.13 15.17 -3.19
N ARG A 124 -3.21 16.46 -2.84
CA ARG A 124 -4.31 17.33 -3.28
C ARG A 124 -4.33 17.56 -4.79
N PHE A 125 -3.15 17.58 -5.42
CA PHE A 125 -3.02 17.79 -6.87
C PHE A 125 -3.21 16.49 -7.66
N LEU A 126 -2.76 15.35 -7.11
CA LEU A 126 -2.85 14.05 -7.79
C LEU A 126 -4.23 13.42 -7.69
N PHE A 127 -4.91 13.62 -6.56
CA PHE A 127 -6.18 12.99 -6.24
C PHE A 127 -7.33 14.01 -6.24
N SER A 128 -7.55 14.61 -7.41
CA SER A 128 -8.69 15.52 -7.67
C SER A 128 -10.02 14.80 -7.38
N GLY A 129 -11.11 15.51 -7.05
CA GLY A 129 -12.41 14.85 -6.80
C GLY A 129 -12.56 14.21 -5.41
N GLY A 130 -11.83 14.70 -4.41
CA GLY A 130 -12.08 14.39 -3.00
C GLY A 130 -11.50 13.06 -2.50
N LEU A 131 -10.78 12.31 -3.33
CA LEU A 131 -10.12 11.07 -2.91
C LEU A 131 -9.10 11.30 -1.78
N TYR A 132 -8.37 12.41 -1.79
CA TYR A 132 -7.46 12.76 -0.69
C TYR A 132 -8.21 12.87 0.67
N GLY A 133 -9.45 13.37 0.67
CA GLY A 133 -10.28 13.43 1.89
C GLY A 133 -10.80 12.06 2.37
N LYS A 134 -10.75 11.04 1.50
CA LYS A 134 -11.11 9.65 1.82
C LYS A 134 -9.90 8.84 2.32
N LEU A 135 -8.69 9.42 2.28
CA LEU A 135 -7.45 8.76 2.67
C LEU A 135 -7.35 8.67 4.20
N ARG A 136 -7.08 7.46 4.71
CA ARG A 136 -6.90 7.17 6.14
C ARG A 136 -5.54 6.52 6.33
N TYR A 137 -4.63 7.20 7.01
CA TYR A 137 -3.32 6.65 7.34
C TYR A 137 -3.43 5.68 8.50
N VAL A 138 -2.88 4.50 8.32
CA VAL A 138 -2.91 3.41 9.31
C VAL A 138 -1.48 2.97 9.52
N SER A 139 -0.85 3.43 10.61
CA SER A 139 0.56 3.15 10.90
C SER A 139 0.81 1.70 11.32
N ARG A 140 -0.22 1.02 11.84
CA ARG A 140 -0.10 -0.34 12.39
C ARG A 140 -1.27 -1.21 12.00
N VAL A 141 -1.05 -2.52 11.90
CA VAL A 141 -2.10 -3.48 11.55
C VAL A 141 -3.23 -3.49 12.59
N ASP A 142 -2.92 -3.25 13.87
CA ASP A 142 -3.96 -3.23 14.91
C ASP A 142 -4.99 -2.11 14.71
N TYR A 143 -4.54 -0.93 14.28
CA TYR A 143 -5.43 0.20 13.97
C TYR A 143 -6.29 -0.06 12.71
N LEU A 144 -5.87 -0.96 11.83
CA LEU A 144 -6.69 -1.38 10.69
C LEU A 144 -7.97 -2.08 11.17
N TRP A 145 -7.87 -2.87 12.24
CA TRP A 145 -9.00 -3.63 12.80
C TRP A 145 -10.07 -2.77 13.47
N GLU A 146 -9.76 -1.51 13.74
CA GLU A 146 -10.77 -0.54 14.18
C GLU A 146 -11.75 -0.19 13.06
N HIS A 147 -11.33 -0.33 11.80
CA HIS A 147 -12.10 0.06 10.62
C HIS A 147 -12.59 -1.15 9.80
N VAL A 148 -11.85 -2.26 9.87
CA VAL A 148 -12.06 -3.47 9.08
C VAL A 148 -12.41 -4.65 9.96
N LYS A 149 -13.28 -5.54 9.48
CA LYS A 149 -13.61 -6.77 10.21
C LYS A 149 -12.42 -7.73 10.21
N ARG A 150 -11.94 -8.09 11.41
CA ARG A 150 -10.87 -9.09 11.60
C ARG A 150 -11.26 -10.41 10.91
N LYS A 151 -10.26 -11.14 10.40
CA LYS A 151 -10.39 -12.44 9.69
C LYS A 151 -11.08 -12.40 8.31
N GLU A 152 -11.74 -11.30 7.96
CA GLU A 152 -12.33 -11.15 6.62
C GLU A 152 -11.29 -10.67 5.58
N VAL A 153 -10.29 -9.90 6.02
CA VAL A 153 -9.19 -9.45 5.17
C VAL A 153 -7.94 -10.26 5.50
N GLU A 154 -7.38 -10.88 4.47
CA GLU A 154 -6.10 -11.57 4.54
C GLU A 154 -4.96 -10.55 4.35
N ILE A 155 -4.12 -10.43 5.38
CA ILE A 155 -2.92 -9.60 5.37
C ILE A 155 -1.72 -10.54 5.20
N PRO A 156 -0.83 -10.29 4.23
CA PRO A 156 0.36 -11.13 4.03
C PRO A 156 1.30 -11.14 5.25
N GLU A 157 2.00 -12.25 5.46
CA GLU A 157 2.91 -12.44 6.61
C GLU A 157 4.00 -11.35 6.71
N PHE A 158 4.59 -10.95 5.58
CA PHE A 158 5.63 -9.90 5.57
C PHE A 158 5.15 -8.55 6.12
N VAL A 159 3.83 -8.31 6.14
CA VAL A 159 3.25 -7.09 6.71
C VAL A 159 3.25 -7.16 8.24
N TYR A 160 2.99 -8.34 8.81
CA TYR A 160 3.07 -8.55 10.26
C TYR A 160 4.51 -8.47 10.75
N ASN A 161 5.46 -9.08 10.03
CA ASN A 161 6.88 -8.97 10.38
C ASN A 161 7.36 -7.50 10.43
N HIS A 162 6.86 -6.66 9.51
CA HIS A 162 7.16 -5.24 9.54
C HIS A 162 6.46 -4.49 10.69
N ASP A 163 5.24 -4.88 11.07
CA ASP A 163 4.57 -4.32 12.25
C ASP A 163 5.35 -4.63 13.53
N GLU A 164 5.86 -5.85 13.67
CA GLU A 164 6.75 -6.26 14.77
C GLU A 164 8.04 -5.43 14.79
N ASP A 165 8.71 -5.27 13.65
CA ASP A 165 9.90 -4.42 13.53
C ASP A 165 9.63 -2.98 14.00
N LEU A 166 8.45 -2.43 13.67
CA LEU A 166 8.02 -1.10 14.11
C LEU A 166 7.73 -1.02 15.62
N GLU A 167 7.29 -2.10 16.26
CA GLU A 167 7.13 -2.15 17.73
C GLU A 167 8.48 -2.02 18.43
N TYR A 168 9.48 -2.75 17.96
CA TYR A 168 10.81 -2.75 18.56
C TYR A 168 11.65 -1.53 18.15
N ARG A 169 11.41 -0.97 16.96
CA ARG A 169 12.19 0.14 16.39
C ARG A 169 11.27 1.19 15.74
N PRO A 170 10.59 2.02 16.54
CA PRO A 170 9.66 3.03 16.03
C PRO A 170 10.29 4.03 15.04
N MET A 171 11.62 4.20 15.10
CA MET A 171 12.36 5.11 14.21
C MET A 171 12.46 4.62 12.76
N MET A 172 12.18 3.35 12.45
CA MET A 172 12.25 2.82 11.08
C MET A 172 11.27 3.52 10.12
N ASP A 173 10.12 3.98 10.62
CA ASP A 173 9.11 4.69 9.80
C ASP A 173 9.62 6.07 9.30
N TYR A 174 10.74 6.58 9.86
CA TYR A 174 11.34 7.87 9.49
C TYR A 174 12.37 7.77 8.35
N GLY A 175 12.63 6.58 7.80
CA GLY A 175 13.60 6.40 6.71
C GLY A 175 15.07 6.57 7.15
N LEU A 176 15.34 6.54 8.46
CA LEU A 176 16.67 6.21 8.97
C LEU A 176 16.81 4.69 8.90
N GLU A 177 17.02 4.16 7.70
CA GLU A 177 17.59 2.82 7.58
C GLU A 177 19.00 2.90 8.16
N SER A 178 19.16 2.40 9.38
CA SER A 178 20.50 2.22 9.92
C SER A 178 21.08 1.02 9.19
N ASP A 179 22.07 1.22 8.33
CA ASP A 179 22.86 0.18 7.66
C ASP A 179 23.72 -0.63 8.66
N HIS A 180 23.16 -0.98 9.80
CA HIS A 180 23.81 -1.78 10.81
C HIS A 180 23.35 -3.23 10.65
N PRO A 181 24.30 -4.15 10.34
CA PRO A 181 24.03 -5.59 10.34
C PRO A 181 23.35 -6.00 11.63
N ARG A 182 22.44 -6.97 11.55
CA ARG A 182 21.71 -7.56 12.68
C ARG A 182 22.67 -8.02 13.78
N VAL A 183 22.98 -7.15 14.73
CA VAL A 183 23.58 -7.55 16.00
C VAL A 183 22.41 -7.77 16.95
N SER A 184 22.20 -9.03 17.31
CA SER A 184 21.34 -9.42 18.43
C SER A 184 21.88 -8.74 19.70
N LEU A 185 21.33 -7.57 20.02
CA LEU A 185 21.73 -6.81 21.21
C LEU A 185 21.14 -7.49 22.45
N SER A 186 22.01 -8.24 23.12
CA SER A 186 21.88 -8.46 24.57
C SER A 186 21.99 -7.10 25.27
N PRO A 187 21.30 -6.86 26.40
CA PRO A 187 21.25 -5.53 26.99
C PRO A 187 22.56 -5.24 27.74
N SER A 188 23.54 -4.60 27.10
CA SER A 188 24.61 -3.92 27.81
C SER A 188 24.23 -2.45 28.00
N VAL A 189 23.75 -2.15 29.20
CA VAL A 189 23.58 -0.80 29.72
C VAL A 189 24.96 -0.12 29.73
N SER A 190 25.11 0.97 28.98
CA SER A 190 26.19 1.92 29.22
C SER A 190 25.63 3.33 29.17
N SER A 191 25.23 3.81 30.35
CA SER A 191 25.04 5.23 30.65
C SER A 191 26.39 5.92 30.50
N CYS A 192 26.54 6.80 29.50
CA CYS A 192 27.73 7.65 29.41
C CYS A 192 27.37 9.05 29.92
N SER A 193 27.90 9.32 31.11
CA SER A 193 27.82 10.55 31.90
C SER A 193 28.50 11.71 31.18
N MET A 194 27.80 12.83 31.01
CA MET A 194 28.44 14.11 30.67
C MET A 194 28.92 14.78 31.95
N ARG A 195 30.25 14.81 32.15
CA ARG A 195 30.89 15.74 33.08
C ARG A 195 31.34 16.97 32.31
N CYS A 196 30.79 18.13 32.69
CA CYS A 196 31.24 19.44 32.27
C CYS A 196 32.66 19.69 32.79
N ILE A 197 33.53 20.26 31.96
CA ILE A 197 34.81 20.86 32.38
C ILE A 197 34.61 22.39 32.42
N SER A 198 35.10 22.97 33.51
CA SER A 198 35.08 24.40 33.89
C SER A 198 35.95 25.29 33.02
#